data_AF-A0A951KFC2-F1
#
_entry.id   AF-A0A951KFC2-F1
#
_cell.length_a   1.000
_cell.length_b   1.000
_cell.length_c   1.000
_cell.angle_alpha   90.00
_cell.angle_beta   90.00
_cell.angle_gamma   90.00
#
_symmetry.space_group_name_H-M   'P 1'
#
loop_
_entity.id
_entity.type
_entity.pdbx_description
1 polymer ?
#
loop_
_entity_poly.entity_id
_entity_poly.type
_entity_poly.pdbx_seq_one_letter_code
_entity_poly.pdbx_strand_id
1 'polypeptide(L)'
;MQGTMRRDTEKRALRPLGVWILTILNSLIAGVLPLLAVVAAMGGNVAVPGTEMTAMLLAGLGIGVIGASVGTWQRSDTARIVLLGLLALYHGLNTLGSVMGLSIEGLPATEQASIYGSIVRGIFWVAINFWYFLRPKTRAWFQG
;
A
#
# COMPACT_ATOMS: atom_id res chain seq x y z
N MET A 1 20.20 1.65 46.20
CA MET A 1 19.50 0.80 45.20
C MET A 1 18.66 1.67 44.25
N GLN A 2 19.30 2.45 43.35
CA GLN A 2 18.62 3.38 42.43
C GLN A 2 19.01 3.18 40.95
N GLY A 3 19.77 2.12 40.64
CA GLY A 3 20.38 1.93 39.31
C GLY A 3 19.57 1.07 38.31
N THR A 4 18.47 0.47 38.73
CA THR A 4 17.70 -0.48 37.89
C THR A 4 16.45 0.13 37.27
N MET A 5 15.83 1.13 37.91
CA MET A 5 14.55 1.70 37.44
C MET A 5 14.68 2.63 36.20
N ARG A 6 15.91 3.07 35.87
CA ARG A 6 16.17 3.95 34.71
C ARG A 6 16.36 3.19 33.39
N ARG A 7 16.61 1.87 33.42
CA ARG A 7 16.85 1.06 32.21
C ARG A 7 15.58 0.51 31.56
N ASP A 8 14.48 0.43 32.31
CA ASP A 8 13.24 -0.15 31.81
C ASP A 8 12.39 0.86 31.01
N THR A 9 12.65 2.15 31.18
CA THR A 9 12.04 3.22 30.38
C THR A 9 12.72 3.45 29.03
N GLU A 10 13.97 3.02 28.87
CA GLU A 10 14.79 3.28 27.68
C GLU A 10 14.60 2.27 26.54
N LYS A 11 14.01 1.09 26.81
CA LYS A 11 13.86 0.00 25.83
C LYS A 11 12.45 -0.27 25.33
N ARG A 12 11.46 0.57 25.68
CA ARG A 12 10.26 0.67 24.83
C ARG A 12 10.64 1.53 23.65
N ALA A 13 11.30 0.93 22.66
CA ALA A 13 11.47 1.54 21.35
C ALA A 13 10.08 1.95 20.84
N LEU A 14 9.73 3.23 21.09
CA LEU A 14 8.47 3.83 20.73
C LEU A 14 8.21 3.48 19.28
N ARG A 15 7.10 2.78 19.04
CA ARG A 15 6.72 2.31 17.70
C ARG A 15 6.79 3.52 16.79
N PRO A 16 7.68 3.54 15.77
CA PRO A 16 7.88 4.76 15.02
C PRO A 16 6.56 5.09 14.33
N LEU A 17 5.99 6.26 14.65
CA LEU A 17 4.61 6.63 14.28
C LEU A 17 4.31 6.44 12.79
N GLY A 18 5.32 6.60 11.93
CA GLY A 18 5.17 6.37 10.51
C GLY A 18 4.87 4.90 10.14
N VAL A 19 5.26 3.91 10.95
CA VAL A 19 4.86 2.51 10.71
C VAL A 19 3.35 2.39 10.91
N TRP A 20 2.79 3.01 11.95
CA TRP A 20 1.35 3.02 12.17
C TRP A 20 0.59 3.69 11.04
N ILE A 21 1.01 4.90 10.69
CA ILE A 21 0.33 5.70 9.68
C ILE A 21 0.39 4.98 8.32
N LEU A 22 1.57 4.53 7.91
CA LEU A 22 1.73 3.93 6.58
C LEU A 22 1.00 2.60 6.45
N THR A 23 1.07 1.69 7.42
CA THR A 23 0.34 0.41 7.29
C THR A 23 -1.17 0.59 7.32
N ILE A 24 -1.72 1.57 8.06
CA ILE A 24 -3.16 1.92 7.99
C ILE A 24 -3.50 2.41 6.59
N LEU A 25 -2.77 3.40 6.11
CA LEU A 25 -3.02 3.99 4.79
C LEU A 25 -2.87 2.96 3.67
N ASN A 26 -1.85 2.11 3.74
CA ASN A 26 -1.65 1.01 2.80
C ASN A 26 -2.82 0.01 2.84
N SER A 27 -3.26 -0.37 4.04
CA SER A 27 -4.40 -1.29 4.22
C SER A 27 -5.69 -0.70 3.66
N LEU A 28 -5.90 0.61 3.81
CA LEU A 28 -7.09 1.27 3.27
C LEU A 28 -7.00 1.40 1.75
N ILE A 29 -5.93 2.01 1.25
CA ILE A 29 -5.81 2.43 -0.15
C ILE A 29 -5.57 1.23 -1.08
N ALA A 30 -4.62 0.37 -0.73
CA ALA A 30 -4.25 -0.78 -1.56
C ALA A 30 -4.91 -2.09 -1.09
N GLY A 31 -5.60 -2.08 0.06
CA GLY A 31 -6.30 -3.25 0.61
C GLY A 31 -7.81 -3.17 0.48
N VAL A 32 -8.44 -2.32 1.29
CA VAL A 32 -9.90 -2.24 1.46
C VAL A 32 -10.58 -1.62 0.23
N LEU A 33 -10.08 -0.50 -0.30
CA LEU A 33 -10.73 0.18 -1.43
C LEU A 33 -10.88 -0.71 -2.69
N PRO A 34 -9.86 -1.47 -3.13
CA PRO A 34 -9.99 -2.42 -4.25
C PRO A 34 -11.05 -3.49 -4.01
N LEU A 35 -11.14 -4.01 -2.79
CA LEU A 35 -12.16 -4.98 -2.42
C LEU A 35 -13.56 -4.38 -2.53
N LEU A 36 -13.75 -3.16 -2.00
CA LEU A 36 -15.02 -2.45 -2.11
C LEU A 36 -15.39 -2.14 -3.56
N ALA A 37 -14.41 -1.80 -4.40
CA ALA A 37 -14.64 -1.56 -5.83
C ALA A 37 -15.15 -2.81 -6.56
N VAL A 38 -14.57 -3.98 -6.29
CA VAL A 38 -15.04 -5.25 -6.86
C VAL A 38 -16.43 -5.62 -6.34
N VAL A 39 -16.69 -5.48 -5.04
CA VAL A 39 -18.02 -5.73 -4.46
C VAL A 39 -19.08 -4.82 -5.08
N ALA A 40 -18.77 -3.54 -5.28
CA ALA A 40 -19.67 -2.58 -5.93
C ALA A 40 -19.95 -2.95 -7.39
N ALA A 41 -18.94 -3.41 -8.13
CA ALA A 41 -19.08 -3.87 -9.51
C ALA A 41 -19.95 -5.14 -9.61
N MET A 42 -19.77 -6.11 -8.71
CA MET A 42 -20.60 -7.33 -8.66
C MET A 42 -22.07 -7.03 -8.33
N GLY A 43 -22.34 -5.96 -7.57
CA GLY A 43 -23.68 -5.50 -7.27
C GLY A 43 -24.40 -4.80 -8.44
N GLY A 44 -23.78 -4.72 -9.63
CA GLY A 44 -24.34 -4.05 -10.81
C GLY A 44 -24.33 -2.52 -10.72
N ASN A 45 -23.69 -1.94 -9.71
CA ASN A 45 -23.67 -0.48 -9.50
C ASN A 45 -22.62 0.23 -10.37
N VAL A 46 -21.66 -0.52 -10.93
CA VAL A 46 -20.57 0.01 -11.75
C VAL A 46 -20.28 -0.96 -12.88
N ALA A 47 -20.45 -0.53 -14.13
CA ALA A 47 -19.96 -1.29 -15.27
C ALA A 47 -18.45 -1.10 -15.37
N VAL A 48 -17.70 -2.21 -15.41
CA VAL A 48 -16.24 -2.20 -15.57
C VAL A 48 -15.86 -3.04 -16.80
N PRO A 49 -16.29 -2.68 -18.03
CA PRO A 49 -16.06 -3.51 -19.21
C PRO A 49 -14.56 -3.61 -19.52
N GLY A 50 -14.05 -4.83 -19.67
CA GLY A 50 -12.66 -5.08 -20.10
C GLY A 50 -11.59 -4.95 -19.01
N THR A 51 -11.93 -4.56 -17.77
CA THR A 51 -10.98 -4.42 -16.66
C THR A 51 -11.30 -5.28 -15.44
N GLU A 52 -12.27 -6.20 -15.55
CA GLU A 52 -12.72 -7.10 -14.47
C GLU A 52 -11.60 -7.95 -13.90
N MET A 53 -10.77 -8.56 -14.76
CA MET A 53 -9.66 -9.40 -14.33
C MET A 53 -8.62 -8.58 -13.55
N THR A 54 -8.31 -7.37 -14.00
CA THR A 54 -7.40 -6.44 -13.29
C THR A 54 -7.99 -6.03 -11.94
N ALA A 55 -9.29 -5.72 -11.87
CA ALA A 55 -9.96 -5.36 -10.62
C ALA A 55 -9.94 -6.52 -9.62
N MET A 56 -10.23 -7.75 -10.05
CA MET A 56 -10.14 -8.95 -9.21
C MET A 56 -8.72 -9.23 -8.72
N LEU A 57 -7.72 -9.08 -9.60
CA LEU A 57 -6.31 -9.22 -9.22
C LEU A 57 -5.90 -8.17 -8.17
N LEU A 58 -6.27 -6.91 -8.36
CA LEU A 58 -6.00 -5.83 -7.41
C LEU A 58 -6.70 -6.07 -6.06
N ALA A 59 -7.93 -6.59 -6.07
CA ALA A 59 -8.64 -6.98 -4.85
C ALA A 59 -7.96 -8.14 -4.12
N GLY A 60 -7.51 -9.17 -4.85
CA GLY A 60 -6.73 -10.29 -4.30
C GLY A 60 -5.41 -9.82 -3.69
N LEU A 61 -4.68 -8.94 -4.38
CA LEU A 61 -3.50 -8.29 -3.83
C LEU A 61 -3.81 -7.49 -2.57
N GLY A 62 -4.99 -6.84 -2.53
CA GLY A 62 -5.43 -6.08 -1.37
C GLY A 62 -5.60 -6.90 -0.10
N ILE A 63 -6.09 -8.13 -0.20
CA ILE A 63 -6.14 -9.07 0.94
C ILE A 63 -4.72 -9.34 1.45
N GLY A 64 -3.77 -9.57 0.54
CA GLY A 64 -2.36 -9.72 0.88
C GLY A 64 -1.78 -8.49 1.56
N VAL A 65 -2.09 -7.29 1.06
CA VAL A 65 -1.62 -6.01 1.64
C VAL A 65 -2.13 -5.82 3.06
N ILE A 66 -3.40 -6.18 3.34
CA ILE A 66 -3.97 -6.12 4.68
C ILE A 66 -3.20 -7.07 5.62
N GLY A 67 -3.04 -8.34 5.21
CA GLY A 67 -2.30 -9.33 6.00
C GLY A 67 -0.85 -8.90 6.27
N ALA A 68 -0.15 -8.42 5.24
CA ALA A 68 1.22 -7.94 5.36
C ALA A 68 1.34 -6.67 6.21
N SER A 69 0.34 -5.79 6.16
CA SER A 69 0.25 -4.61 7.03
C SER A 69 0.11 -4.99 8.50
N VAL A 70 -0.72 -5.99 8.83
CA VAL A 70 -0.85 -6.52 10.19
C VAL A 70 0.46 -7.18 10.65
N GLY A 71 1.09 -7.99 9.81
CA GLY A 71 2.40 -8.59 10.14
C GLY A 71 3.50 -7.54 10.34
N THR A 72 3.48 -6.47 9.54
CA THR A 72 4.40 -5.32 9.68
C THR A 72 4.17 -4.60 11.01
N TRP A 73 2.91 -4.46 11.45
CA TRP A 73 2.58 -3.95 12.78
C TRP A 73 3.12 -4.80 13.93
N GLN A 74 3.20 -6.10 13.72
CA GLN A 74 3.72 -7.07 14.69
C GLN A 74 5.26 -7.17 14.69
N ARG A 75 5.98 -6.23 14.06
CA ARG A 75 7.45 -6.23 13.92
C ARG A 75 8.03 -7.36 13.05
N SER A 76 7.25 -8.02 12.20
CA SER A 76 7.82 -9.04 11.31
C SER A 76 8.60 -8.40 10.15
N ASP A 77 9.92 -8.67 10.08
CA ASP A 77 10.79 -8.20 8.99
C ASP A 77 10.36 -8.81 7.64
N THR A 78 9.96 -10.08 7.65
CA THR A 78 9.41 -10.76 6.47
C THR A 78 8.13 -10.08 6.00
N ALA A 79 7.20 -9.78 6.92
CA ALA A 79 5.95 -9.11 6.56
C ALA A 79 6.19 -7.71 5.98
N ARG A 80 7.20 -6.97 6.47
CA ARG A 80 7.61 -5.69 5.89
C ARG A 80 8.06 -5.85 4.43
N ILE A 81 8.90 -6.84 4.15
CA ILE A 81 9.40 -7.08 2.79
C ILE A 81 8.26 -7.50 1.86
N VAL A 82 7.39 -8.41 2.34
CA VAL A 82 6.19 -8.82 1.60
C VAL A 82 5.26 -7.62 1.33
N LEU A 83 5.05 -6.75 2.31
CA LEU A 83 4.25 -5.54 2.15
C LEU A 83 4.81 -4.64 1.06
N LEU A 84 6.12 -4.40 1.04
CA LEU A 84 6.78 -3.59 0.00
C LEU A 84 6.63 -4.22 -1.39
N GLY A 85 6.81 -5.54 -1.49
CA GLY A 85 6.61 -6.27 -2.75
C GLY A 85 5.18 -6.18 -3.26
N LEU A 86 4.20 -6.38 -2.38
CA LEU A 86 2.78 -6.28 -2.73
C LEU A 86 2.38 -4.87 -3.13
N LEU A 87 2.88 -3.83 -2.45
CA LEU A 87 2.61 -2.44 -2.81
C LEU A 87 3.23 -2.07 -4.16
N ALA A 88 4.45 -2.53 -4.43
CA ALA A 88 5.09 -2.34 -5.74
C ALA A 88 4.28 -3.01 -6.85
N LEU A 89 3.80 -4.24 -6.63
CA LEU A 89 3.00 -4.96 -7.60
C LEU A 89 1.62 -4.32 -7.82
N TYR A 90 0.94 -3.95 -6.73
CA TYR A 90 -0.37 -3.30 -6.75
C TYR A 90 -0.31 -1.97 -7.51
N HIS A 91 0.60 -1.07 -7.13
CA HIS A 91 0.72 0.22 -7.80
C HIS A 91 1.32 0.10 -9.20
N GLY A 92 2.18 -0.89 -9.45
CA GLY A 92 2.72 -1.19 -10.77
C GLY A 92 1.63 -1.61 -11.75
N LEU A 93 0.76 -2.55 -11.35
CA LEU A 93 -0.39 -2.97 -12.17
C LEU A 93 -1.38 -1.82 -12.39
N ASN A 94 -1.68 -1.03 -11.35
CA ASN A 94 -2.57 0.12 -11.49
C ASN A 94 -1.99 1.20 -12.43
N THR A 95 -0.67 1.42 -12.37
CA THR A 95 0.04 2.36 -13.25
C THR A 95 0.06 1.83 -14.69
N LEU A 96 0.32 0.54 -14.89
CA LEU A 96 0.30 -0.08 -16.20
C LEU A 96 -1.08 0.04 -16.85
N GLY A 97 -2.16 -0.26 -16.10
CA GLY A 97 -3.53 -0.07 -16.58
C GLY A 97 -3.83 1.39 -16.92
N SER A 98 -3.33 2.33 -16.12
CA SER A 98 -3.45 3.77 -16.37
C SER A 98 -2.74 4.18 -17.67
N VAL A 99 -1.51 3.70 -17.89
CA VAL A 99 -0.74 3.97 -19.12
C VAL A 99 -1.43 3.39 -20.35
N MET A 100 -1.95 2.15 -20.27
CA MET A 100 -2.72 1.56 -21.37
C MET A 100 -3.99 2.36 -21.68
N GLY A 101 -4.61 2.99 -20.68
CA GLY A 101 -5.75 3.88 -20.86
C GLY A 101 -5.43 5.17 -21.62
N LEU A 102 -4.19 5.67 -21.56
CA LEU A 102 -3.77 6.84 -22.35
C LEU A 102 -3.69 6.55 -23.86
N SER A 103 -3.60 5.27 -24.24
CA SER A 103 -3.55 4.85 -25.65
C SER A 103 -4.90 4.91 -26.36
N ILE A 104 -5.99 5.22 -25.64
CA ILE A 104 -7.33 5.31 -26.19
C ILE A 104 -7.49 6.67 -26.89
N GLU A 105 -7.74 6.64 -28.20
CA GLU A 105 -7.97 7.86 -28.98
C GLU A 105 -9.26 8.57 -28.55
N GLY A 106 -9.22 9.91 -28.49
CA GLY A 106 -10.38 10.75 -28.20
C GLY A 106 -10.72 10.91 -26.72
N LEU A 107 -9.85 10.49 -25.80
CA LEU A 107 -10.09 10.60 -24.36
C LEU A 107 -10.22 12.08 -23.91
N PRO A 108 -11.27 12.47 -23.15
CA PRO A 108 -11.42 13.83 -22.63
C PRO A 108 -10.22 14.28 -21.79
N ALA A 109 -9.87 15.58 -21.85
CA ALA A 109 -8.73 16.12 -21.10
C ALA A 109 -8.85 15.92 -19.57
N THR A 110 -10.08 15.92 -19.04
CA THR A 110 -10.36 15.66 -17.62
C THR A 110 -10.03 14.21 -17.22
N GLU A 111 -10.30 13.25 -18.09
CA GLU A 111 -9.97 11.84 -17.87
C GLU A 111 -8.46 11.62 -17.99
N GLN A 112 -7.81 12.23 -18.98
CA GLN A 112 -6.35 12.18 -19.11
C GLN A 112 -5.66 12.73 -17.85
N ALA A 113 -6.12 13.88 -17.32
CA ALA A 113 -5.60 14.44 -16.08
C ALA A 113 -5.77 13.49 -14.88
N SER A 114 -6.91 12.79 -14.79
CA SER A 114 -7.15 11.77 -13.76
C SER A 114 -6.20 10.58 -13.88
N ILE A 115 -5.93 10.13 -15.11
CA ILE A 115 -4.99 9.05 -15.40
C ILE A 115 -3.56 9.44 -15.01
N TYR A 116 -3.09 10.63 -15.41
CA TYR A 116 -1.79 11.15 -14.97
C TYR A 116 -1.70 11.26 -13.44
N GLY A 117 -2.76 11.77 -12.80
CA GLY A 117 -2.84 11.84 -11.35
C GLY A 117 -2.74 10.48 -10.67
N SER A 118 -3.30 9.43 -11.29
CA SER A 118 -3.24 8.05 -10.78
C SER A 118 -1.83 7.46 -10.91
N ILE A 119 -1.15 7.71 -12.03
CA ILE A 119 0.25 7.30 -12.26
C ILE A 119 1.18 7.96 -11.23
N VAL A 120 1.13 9.29 -11.11
CA VAL A 120 1.99 10.05 -10.19
C VAL A 120 1.76 9.59 -8.75
N ARG A 121 0.51 9.41 -8.35
CA ARG A 121 0.14 8.94 -7.01
C ARG A 121 0.67 7.53 -6.74
N GLY A 122 0.59 6.63 -7.72
CA GLY A 122 1.13 5.27 -7.61
C GLY A 122 2.63 5.28 -7.36
N ILE A 123 3.40 6.02 -8.17
CA ILE A 123 4.85 6.16 -8.04
C ILE A 123 5.21 6.77 -6.68
N PHE A 124 4.52 7.86 -6.30
CA PHE A 124 4.72 8.51 -5.01
C PHE A 124 4.50 7.56 -3.83
N TRP A 125 3.41 6.77 -3.85
CA TRP A 125 3.11 5.84 -2.77
C TRP A 125 4.13 4.71 -2.62
N VAL A 126 4.64 4.19 -3.74
CA VAL A 126 5.73 3.21 -3.71
C VAL A 126 6.98 3.86 -3.14
N ALA A 127 7.37 5.04 -3.64
CA ALA A 127 8.59 5.72 -3.22
C ALA A 127 8.61 6.02 -1.71
N ILE A 128 7.53 6.56 -1.16
CA ILE A 128 7.48 6.91 0.27
C ILE A 128 7.51 5.66 1.17
N ASN A 129 6.85 4.57 0.77
CA ASN A 129 6.87 3.31 1.51
C ASN A 129 8.27 2.70 1.51
N PHE A 130 8.90 2.59 0.34
CA PHE A 130 10.26 2.05 0.23
C PHE A 130 11.25 2.90 1.03
N TRP A 131 11.21 4.23 0.87
CA TRP A 131 12.09 5.13 1.60
C TRP A 131 11.92 5.01 3.12
N TYR A 132 10.68 4.93 3.62
CA TYR A 132 10.43 4.86 5.05
C TYR A 132 10.78 3.50 5.66
N PHE A 133 10.38 2.40 5.03
CA PHE A 133 10.57 1.06 5.58
C PHE A 133 12.01 0.52 5.41
N LEU A 134 12.75 1.01 4.41
CA LEU A 134 14.17 0.66 4.22
C LEU A 134 15.13 1.57 4.99
N ARG A 135 14.64 2.68 5.58
CA ARG A 135 15.48 3.55 6.41
C ARG A 135 16.11 2.75 7.57
N PRO A 136 17.41 2.93 7.87
CA PRO A 136 18.11 2.13 8.88
C PRO A 136 17.44 2.14 10.25
N LYS A 137 16.92 3.30 10.68
CA LYS A 137 16.20 3.44 11.96
C LYS A 137 14.93 2.60 12.01
N THR A 138 14.16 2.59 10.92
CA THR A 138 12.93 1.80 10.80
C THR A 138 13.27 0.32 10.72
N ARG A 139 14.28 -0.05 9.92
CA ARG A 139 14.74 -1.43 9.77
C ARG A 139 15.24 -2.04 11.08
N ALA A 140 16.00 -1.29 11.87
CA ALA A 140 16.49 -1.73 13.18
C ALA A 140 15.35 -2.10 14.14
N TRP A 141 14.17 -1.49 14.01
CA TRP A 141 12.99 -1.81 14.82
C TRP A 141 12.35 -3.16 14.49
N PHE A 142 12.57 -3.69 13.28
CA PHE A 142 12.10 -5.02 12.85
C PHE A 142 13.11 -6.14 13.17
N GLN A 143 14.36 -5.78 13.45
CA GLN A 143 15.47 -6.72 13.66
C GLN A 143 15.88 -6.85 15.13
N GLY A 144 15.31 -6.04 16.02
CA GLY A 144 15.58 -6.03 17.46
C GLY A 144 14.40 -6.48 18.28
#